data_AF-A0AA43W7M3-F1
#
_entry.id   AF-A0AA43W7M3-F1
#
_cell.length_a   1.000
_cell.length_b   1.000
_cell.length_c   1.000
_cell.angle_alpha   90.00
_cell.angle_beta   90.00
_cell.angle_gamma   90.00
#
_symmetry.space_group_name_H-M   'P 1'
#
loop_
_entity.id
_entity.type
_entity.pdbx_description
1 polymer ?
#
loop_
_entity_poly.entity_id
_entity_poly.type
_entity_poly.pdbx_seq_one_letter_code
_entity_poly.pdbx_strand_id
1 'polypeptide(L)'
;MKAMIYVGWVFCLFFCLVCPAGIQAQNNIYVTGSRSIAEDRIDDLDGACGILLVSSHDDLVISSPQAEGENEHLMQVKADGQREDGLYEYRVIFDASVSRNPKLEVHRAGDVYDTEIVAVIKPDFLIAYRVEAVSQPIRMDDVTDANDLLKDETAAELEITTNIPGLQLVYAPELQAKLTTRVSPADRNVTVTSLVVPLASIIVARKQMEQAQTAYDAWMKQLEQNPQLAGEDKNWEKLDTLEVRRDAASVYYAELTYVEIFAENSNRLALDISDLLPRVKKAYAVLPLKITEKVFTTQSAALMDEAARLFAQRKYQEAKTVYIQAQQCADLSPKMKTTLESALAQCDSCIVYDQLSGQALKEVLRMKREGNASQQELAKWASATIEYIQMLTNMNPSVFYSKRIEVMEKLLAEQPLYMKFTIVEWKTLREGNPMPGVEVWAYYGKGRLSLSSYGSERKFHKQIERNIQEYEQLGISDVNGMVEFDFDRTKLPQGIFFCPPNGSKSKICYRSMEDLRRQSSGDFMKRQVRLKMFTK
;
A
#
# COMPACT_ATOMS: atom_id res chain seq x y z
N MET A 1 55.46 4.44 17.62
CA MET A 1 54.36 3.52 17.98
C MET A 1 53.53 4.20 19.07
N LYS A 2 52.26 4.58 18.92
CA LYS A 2 51.22 4.24 17.94
C LYS A 2 50.43 5.51 17.62
N ALA A 3 50.21 5.73 16.32
CA ALA A 3 49.15 6.57 15.81
C ALA A 3 47.92 5.70 15.50
N MET A 4 46.80 6.36 15.21
CA MET A 4 45.57 5.85 14.58
C MET A 4 44.59 5.07 15.46
N ILE A 5 43.41 5.67 15.65
CA ILE A 5 42.06 5.21 15.27
C ILE A 5 41.08 5.94 16.21
N TYR A 6 40.70 7.19 15.91
CA TYR A 6 39.51 7.85 16.53
C TYR A 6 39.07 9.12 15.77
N VAL A 7 39.16 9.14 14.43
CA VAL A 7 38.72 10.30 13.61
C VAL A 7 37.75 9.89 12.47
N GLY A 8 37.33 8.62 12.41
CA GLY A 8 36.57 8.10 11.26
C GLY A 8 35.04 8.24 11.30
N TRP A 9 34.41 8.58 12.43
CA TRP A 9 32.95 8.44 12.56
C TRP A 9 32.18 9.75 12.80
N VAL A 10 32.88 10.87 13.07
CA VAL A 10 32.24 12.19 13.22
C VAL A 10 32.28 12.99 11.91
N PHE A 11 33.14 12.60 10.96
CA PHE A 11 33.28 13.29 9.67
C PHE A 11 32.24 12.87 8.61
N CYS A 12 31.59 11.71 8.76
CA CYS A 12 30.53 11.26 7.84
C CYS A 12 29.15 11.88 8.11
N LEU A 13 28.92 12.51 9.26
CA LEU A 13 27.62 13.13 9.61
C LEU A 13 27.58 14.64 9.38
N PHE A 14 28.73 15.28 9.12
CA PHE A 14 28.81 16.72 8.79
C PHE A 14 29.00 17.00 7.29
N PHE A 15 29.34 15.98 6.48
CA PHE A 15 29.51 16.13 5.03
C PHE A 15 28.23 15.83 4.21
N CYS A 16 27.13 15.42 4.84
CA CYS A 16 25.83 15.25 4.19
C CYS A 16 24.95 16.53 4.20
N LEU A 17 25.46 17.66 4.69
CA LEU A 17 24.67 18.89 4.91
C LEU A 17 25.10 20.10 4.08
N VAL A 18 26.04 19.93 3.16
CA VAL A 18 26.32 20.92 2.10
C VAL A 18 26.57 20.16 0.80
N CYS A 19 25.54 19.48 0.28
CA CYS A 19 25.45 19.43 -1.18
C CYS A 19 25.21 20.88 -1.59
N PRO A 20 26.07 21.50 -2.43
CA PRO A 20 25.61 22.68 -3.13
C PRO A 20 24.34 22.21 -3.84
N ALA A 21 23.21 22.83 -3.48
CA ALA A 21 22.06 22.83 -4.34
C ALA A 21 22.57 23.44 -5.64
N GLY A 22 23.10 22.59 -6.52
CA GLY A 22 23.07 22.86 -7.93
C GLY A 22 21.62 23.24 -8.15
N ILE A 23 21.42 24.50 -8.50
CA ILE A 23 20.21 24.95 -9.16
C ILE A 23 20.17 24.04 -10.39
N GLN A 24 19.60 22.85 -10.24
CA GLN A 24 18.95 22.20 -11.33
C GLN A 24 17.88 23.21 -11.67
N ALA A 25 18.15 23.98 -12.72
CA ALA A 25 17.11 24.68 -13.44
C ALA A 25 15.90 23.73 -13.48
N GLN A 26 14.72 24.26 -13.20
CA GLN A 26 13.46 23.59 -13.50
C GLN A 26 13.55 23.09 -14.94
N ASN A 27 13.99 21.84 -15.12
CA ASN A 27 13.56 21.07 -16.25
C ASN A 27 12.06 20.98 -15.99
N ASN A 28 11.27 21.58 -16.87
CA ASN A 28 9.81 21.54 -16.82
C ASN A 28 9.39 20.06 -16.97
N ILE A 29 9.46 19.34 -15.85
CA ILE A 29 9.12 17.95 -15.72
C ILE A 29 7.63 17.96 -15.41
N TYR A 30 6.82 17.77 -16.44
CA TYR A 30 5.37 17.74 -16.32
C TYR A 30 4.94 16.35 -15.89
N VAL A 31 4.11 16.27 -14.85
CA VAL A 31 3.50 15.03 -14.42
C VAL A 31 2.35 14.70 -15.35
N THR A 32 2.27 13.48 -15.89
CA THR A 32 1.13 13.04 -16.71
C THR A 32 0.55 11.74 -16.16
N GLY A 33 -0.77 11.64 -16.10
CA GLY A 33 -1.47 10.39 -15.82
C GLY A 33 -1.90 9.68 -17.09
N SER A 34 -1.38 8.48 -17.35
CA SER A 34 -1.85 7.62 -18.44
C SER A 34 -2.36 6.29 -17.93
N ARG A 35 -3.33 5.70 -18.62
CA ARG A 35 -3.95 4.45 -18.18
C ARG A 35 -2.95 3.29 -18.31
N SER A 36 -2.74 2.55 -17.22
CA SER A 36 -1.86 1.38 -17.19
C SER A 36 -2.68 0.10 -17.02
N ILE A 37 -3.32 -0.38 -18.09
CA ILE A 37 -4.28 -1.48 -18.00
C ILE A 37 -3.65 -2.78 -17.46
N ALA A 38 -2.40 -3.06 -17.81
CA ALA A 38 -1.67 -4.23 -17.32
C ALA A 38 -1.44 -4.25 -15.79
N GLU A 39 -1.56 -3.10 -15.12
CA GLU A 39 -1.39 -2.97 -13.67
C GLU A 39 -2.74 -2.98 -12.92
N ASP A 40 -3.85 -3.16 -13.65
CA ASP A 40 -5.15 -3.34 -13.02
C ASP A 40 -5.20 -4.61 -12.18
N ARG A 41 -5.77 -4.50 -10.99
CA ARG A 41 -5.94 -5.67 -10.12
C ARG A 41 -7.19 -5.55 -9.26
N ILE A 42 -7.79 -6.71 -9.00
CA ILE A 42 -8.76 -6.88 -7.93
C ILE A 42 -8.01 -6.70 -6.61
N ASP A 43 -8.57 -5.94 -5.67
CA ASP A 43 -8.05 -5.75 -4.31
C ASP A 43 -9.23 -5.80 -3.33
N ASP A 44 -9.04 -6.35 -2.14
CA ASP A 44 -10.10 -6.38 -1.12
C ASP A 44 -10.18 -5.00 -0.46
N LEU A 45 -11.13 -4.19 -0.93
CA LEU A 45 -11.33 -2.81 -0.47
C LEU A 45 -12.58 -2.69 0.42
N ASP A 46 -13.14 -3.80 0.90
CA ASP A 46 -14.40 -3.85 1.67
C ASP A 46 -15.56 -3.14 0.95
N GLY A 47 -15.65 -3.34 -0.38
CA GLY A 47 -16.66 -2.73 -1.25
C GLY A 47 -16.38 -1.29 -1.68
N ALA A 48 -15.30 -0.68 -1.21
CA ALA A 48 -14.82 0.62 -1.69
C ALA A 48 -14.21 0.51 -3.09
N CYS A 49 -13.97 1.67 -3.73
CA CYS A 49 -13.51 1.73 -5.11
C CYS A 49 -12.11 2.35 -5.19
N GLY A 50 -11.24 1.80 -6.04
CA GLY A 50 -9.81 2.12 -5.99
C GLY A 50 -9.20 2.64 -7.30
N ILE A 51 -8.23 3.54 -7.16
CA ILE A 51 -7.29 3.95 -8.22
C ILE A 51 -5.88 3.64 -7.74
N LEU A 52 -5.09 2.98 -8.58
CA LEU A 52 -3.66 2.74 -8.33
C LEU A 52 -2.85 3.74 -9.15
N LEU A 53 -1.97 4.50 -8.51
CA LEU A 53 -1.01 5.37 -9.17
C LEU A 53 0.38 4.76 -9.05
N VAL A 54 1.05 4.60 -10.18
CA VAL A 54 2.42 4.07 -10.26
C VAL A 54 3.34 5.16 -10.78
N SER A 55 4.42 5.48 -10.07
CA SER A 55 5.33 6.57 -10.45
C SER A 55 6.78 6.25 -10.17
N SER A 56 7.71 6.88 -10.90
CA SER A 56 9.13 6.88 -10.53
C SER A 56 9.44 7.73 -9.29
N HIS A 57 8.45 8.44 -8.75
CA HIS A 57 8.63 9.44 -7.71
C HIS A 57 7.91 9.07 -6.40
N ASP A 58 8.59 9.34 -5.27
CA ASP A 58 8.10 9.09 -3.91
C ASP A 58 7.44 10.33 -3.25
N ASP A 59 7.28 11.40 -4.04
CA ASP A 59 6.83 12.71 -3.60
C ASP A 59 5.53 13.18 -4.29
N LEU A 60 4.68 12.25 -4.72
CA LEU A 60 3.37 12.61 -5.27
C LEU A 60 2.46 13.20 -4.20
N VAL A 61 1.71 14.23 -4.59
CA VAL A 61 0.61 14.84 -3.85
C VAL A 61 -0.66 14.58 -4.66
N ILE A 62 -1.66 14.03 -3.98
CA ILE A 62 -2.88 13.54 -4.61
C ILE A 62 -4.06 14.14 -3.87
N SER A 63 -4.91 14.86 -4.62
CA SER A 63 -6.13 15.46 -4.11
C SER A 63 -7.32 15.12 -5.02
N SER A 64 -8.52 15.31 -4.50
CA SER A 64 -9.75 15.20 -5.28
C SER A 64 -10.70 16.31 -4.85
N PRO A 65 -11.20 17.16 -5.77
CA PRO A 65 -12.19 18.19 -5.45
C PRO A 65 -13.47 17.62 -4.83
N GLN A 66 -13.77 16.34 -5.07
CA GLN A 66 -14.90 15.64 -4.47
C GLN A 66 -14.69 15.25 -3.01
N ALA A 67 -13.45 15.27 -2.52
CA ALA A 67 -13.05 14.85 -1.18
C ALA A 67 -12.29 15.97 -0.44
N GLU A 68 -12.82 17.19 -0.50
CA GLU A 68 -12.31 18.35 0.24
C GLU A 68 -13.27 18.78 1.36
N GLY A 69 -12.73 19.43 2.39
CA GLY A 69 -13.51 20.00 3.49
C GLY A 69 -14.27 18.92 4.27
N GLU A 70 -15.59 19.07 4.40
CA GLU A 70 -16.44 18.11 5.12
C GLU A 70 -16.41 16.69 4.50
N ASN A 71 -16.03 16.59 3.22
CA ASN A 71 -15.97 15.34 2.46
C ASN A 71 -14.58 14.69 2.45
N GLU A 72 -13.60 15.21 3.20
CA GLU A 72 -12.22 14.67 3.24
C GLU A 72 -12.18 13.17 3.59
N HIS A 73 -13.10 12.71 4.44
CA HIS A 73 -13.23 11.30 4.84
C HIS A 73 -13.66 10.35 3.71
N LEU A 74 -14.14 10.88 2.57
CA LEU A 74 -14.59 10.08 1.43
C LEU A 74 -13.43 9.56 0.56
N MET A 75 -12.21 10.05 0.78
CA MET A 75 -11.02 9.61 0.07
C MET A 75 -9.89 9.32 1.07
N GLN A 76 -9.22 8.20 0.86
CA GLN A 76 -8.00 7.86 1.55
C GLN A 76 -6.89 7.61 0.53
N VAL A 77 -5.71 8.20 0.75
CA VAL A 77 -4.53 7.90 -0.05
C VAL A 77 -3.55 7.10 0.82
N LYS A 78 -3.16 5.93 0.34
CA LYS A 78 -2.13 5.08 0.94
C LYS A 78 -0.92 5.05 0.03
N ALA A 79 0.22 5.49 0.53
CA ALA A 79 1.50 5.36 -0.16
C ALA A 79 2.17 4.03 0.24
N ASP A 80 2.14 3.05 -0.64
CA ASP A 80 2.61 1.68 -0.37
C ASP A 80 4.14 1.53 -0.51
N GLY A 81 4.82 2.56 -1.03
CA GLY A 81 6.27 2.61 -1.13
C GLY A 81 6.79 2.05 -2.45
N GLN A 82 8.05 1.62 -2.46
CA GLN A 82 8.76 1.22 -3.69
C GLN A 82 8.60 -0.29 -3.96
N ARG A 83 8.21 -0.63 -5.19
CA ARG A 83 8.17 -1.99 -5.75
C ARG A 83 9.58 -2.50 -6.09
N GLU A 84 9.65 -3.79 -6.40
CA GLU A 84 10.88 -4.45 -6.85
C GLU A 84 11.45 -3.87 -8.16
N ASP A 85 10.58 -3.38 -9.05
CA ASP A 85 10.95 -2.72 -10.31
C ASP A 85 11.47 -1.28 -10.13
N GLY A 86 11.46 -0.77 -8.89
CA GLY A 86 11.93 0.57 -8.55
C GLY A 86 10.86 1.67 -8.66
N LEU A 87 9.63 1.35 -9.05
CA LEU A 87 8.50 2.29 -9.08
C LEU A 87 7.78 2.38 -7.73
N TYR A 88 7.15 3.50 -7.44
CA TYR A 88 6.36 3.76 -6.25
C TYR A 88 4.86 3.55 -6.51
N GLU A 89 4.17 2.90 -5.58
CA GLU A 89 2.71 2.71 -5.61
C GLU A 89 1.99 3.64 -4.62
N TYR A 90 0.87 4.19 -5.10
CA TYR A 90 -0.10 4.91 -4.27
C TYR A 90 -1.50 4.38 -4.56
N ARG A 91 -2.19 3.88 -3.55
CA ARG A 91 -3.60 3.51 -3.63
C ARG A 91 -4.47 4.67 -3.18
N VAL A 92 -5.34 5.13 -4.07
CA VAL A 92 -6.38 6.12 -3.77
C VAL A 92 -7.69 5.38 -3.66
N ILE A 93 -8.22 5.33 -2.45
CA ILE A 93 -9.43 4.58 -2.10
C ILE A 93 -10.54 5.59 -1.88
N PHE A 94 -11.63 5.41 -2.62
CA PHE A 94 -12.85 6.19 -2.47
C PHE A 94 -13.93 5.36 -1.82
N ASP A 95 -14.63 5.97 -0.87
CA ASP A 95 -15.84 5.38 -0.31
C ASP A 95 -16.86 5.06 -1.42
N ALA A 96 -17.62 3.97 -1.26
CA ALA A 96 -18.58 3.51 -2.26
C ALA A 96 -19.71 4.54 -2.55
N SER A 97 -19.91 5.51 -1.66
CA SER A 97 -20.86 6.62 -1.85
C SER A 97 -20.35 7.71 -2.80
N VAL A 98 -19.05 7.74 -3.12
CA VAL A 98 -18.45 8.72 -4.04
C VAL A 98 -18.90 8.44 -5.48
N SER A 99 -18.92 9.51 -6.30
CA SER A 99 -19.13 9.41 -7.74
C SER A 99 -18.33 8.26 -8.36
N ARG A 100 -18.96 7.49 -9.26
CA ARG A 100 -18.27 6.46 -10.06
C ARG A 100 -17.14 7.02 -10.94
N ASN A 101 -17.13 8.34 -11.13
CA ASN A 101 -16.12 9.05 -11.91
C ASN A 101 -15.45 10.12 -11.04
N PRO A 102 -14.59 9.76 -10.07
CA PRO A 102 -13.83 10.74 -9.31
C PRO A 102 -12.85 11.48 -10.23
N LYS A 103 -12.59 12.74 -9.89
CA LYS A 103 -11.50 13.52 -10.48
C LYS A 103 -10.37 13.54 -9.45
N LEU A 104 -9.18 13.13 -9.89
CA LEU A 104 -7.94 13.26 -9.15
C LEU A 104 -7.09 14.36 -9.75
N GLU A 105 -6.48 15.15 -8.88
CA GLU A 105 -5.43 16.09 -9.22
C GLU A 105 -4.14 15.55 -8.62
N VAL A 106 -3.16 15.28 -9.48
CA VAL A 106 -1.89 14.67 -9.08
C VAL A 106 -0.75 15.60 -9.49
N HIS A 107 0.13 15.90 -8.56
CA HIS A 107 1.32 16.70 -8.80
C HIS A 107 2.48 16.21 -7.95
N ARG A 108 3.69 16.69 -8.23
CA ARG A 108 4.84 16.43 -7.34
C ARG A 108 4.91 17.50 -6.27
N ALA A 109 5.37 17.12 -5.07
CA ALA A 109 5.56 18.05 -3.98
C ALA A 109 6.54 19.16 -4.38
N GLY A 110 6.06 20.40 -4.44
CA GLY A 110 6.88 21.52 -4.87
C GLY A 110 6.74 21.92 -6.33
N ASP A 111 6.02 21.14 -7.12
CA ASP A 111 5.69 21.46 -8.50
C ASP A 111 4.41 22.31 -8.57
N VAL A 112 4.34 23.17 -9.56
CA VAL A 112 3.17 24.03 -9.83
C VAL A 112 2.22 23.39 -10.84
N TYR A 113 2.69 22.36 -11.54
CA TYR A 113 1.94 21.63 -12.55
C TYR A 113 1.23 20.42 -11.96
N ASP A 114 -0.05 20.31 -12.31
CA ASP A 114 -0.92 19.20 -11.98
C ASP A 114 -1.37 18.45 -13.25
N THR A 115 -1.57 17.14 -13.08
CA THR A 115 -2.31 16.30 -14.03
C THR A 115 -3.65 15.96 -13.44
N GLU A 116 -4.67 16.03 -14.28
CA GLU A 116 -6.01 15.57 -13.92
C GLU A 116 -6.20 14.14 -14.41
N ILE A 117 -6.75 13.29 -13.54
CA ILE A 117 -7.15 11.92 -13.88
C ILE A 117 -8.63 11.78 -13.57
N VAL A 118 -9.42 11.40 -14.57
CA VAL A 118 -10.82 10.99 -14.39
C VAL A 118 -10.89 9.51 -14.74
N ALA A 119 -11.33 8.70 -13.77
CA ALA A 119 -11.38 7.24 -13.89
C ALA A 119 -12.79 6.74 -13.61
N VAL A 120 -13.24 5.69 -14.29
CA VAL A 120 -14.52 5.02 -14.00
C VAL A 120 -14.27 3.90 -13.00
N ILE A 121 -14.36 4.19 -11.70
CA ILE A 121 -13.98 3.26 -10.62
C ILE A 121 -15.04 2.17 -10.38
N LYS A 122 -14.60 1.02 -9.87
CA LYS A 122 -15.43 -0.15 -9.55
C LYS A 122 -15.13 -0.64 -8.12
N PRO A 123 -16.11 -1.23 -7.42
CA PRO A 123 -15.88 -1.85 -6.12
C PRO A 123 -14.81 -2.94 -6.17
N ASP A 124 -13.98 -3.02 -5.14
CA ASP A 124 -12.94 -4.05 -4.94
C ASP A 124 -11.98 -4.19 -6.12
N PHE A 125 -11.72 -3.06 -6.79
CA PHE A 125 -10.89 -3.01 -7.98
C PHE A 125 -10.02 -1.76 -7.98
N LEU A 126 -8.73 -1.94 -8.28
CA LEU A 126 -7.76 -0.88 -8.49
C LEU A 126 -7.57 -0.62 -9.97
N ILE A 127 -7.99 0.56 -10.42
CA ILE A 127 -7.78 1.04 -11.79
C ILE A 127 -6.45 1.78 -11.85
N ALA A 128 -5.49 1.24 -12.61
CA ALA A 128 -4.14 1.73 -12.57
C ALA A 128 -3.83 2.86 -13.58
N TYR A 129 -3.11 3.87 -13.11
CA TYR A 129 -2.54 4.94 -13.92
C TYR A 129 -1.05 5.08 -13.66
N ARG A 130 -0.29 5.31 -14.72
CA ARG A 130 1.12 5.64 -14.65
C ARG A 130 1.28 7.14 -14.60
N VAL A 131 2.01 7.60 -13.59
CA VAL A 131 2.27 9.01 -13.31
C VAL A 131 3.73 9.29 -13.63
N GLU A 132 3.97 9.82 -14.82
CA GLU A 132 5.31 10.04 -15.38
C GLU A 132 5.69 11.50 -15.36
N ALA A 133 6.95 11.77 -15.07
CA ALA A 133 7.51 13.10 -15.02
C ALA A 133 8.34 13.32 -16.30
N VAL A 134 7.84 14.11 -17.24
CA VAL A 134 8.34 14.17 -18.63
C VAL A 134 8.62 15.60 -19.08
N SER A 135 9.67 15.80 -19.88
CA SER A 135 10.04 17.13 -20.38
C SER A 135 9.28 17.56 -21.63
N GLN A 136 8.69 16.61 -22.36
CA GLN A 136 7.95 16.86 -23.60
C GLN A 136 6.57 16.20 -23.52
N PRO A 137 5.65 16.70 -22.67
CA PRO A 137 4.33 16.10 -22.55
C PRO A 137 3.58 16.18 -23.87
N ILE A 138 2.84 15.12 -24.18
CA ILE A 138 2.02 14.96 -25.37
C ILE A 138 0.58 14.64 -24.98
N ARG A 139 -0.35 15.03 -25.85
CA ARG A 139 -1.77 14.70 -25.74
C ARG A 139 -2.28 14.12 -27.05
N MET A 140 -3.40 13.41 -26.97
CA MET A 140 -4.08 12.83 -28.11
C MET A 140 -5.51 13.37 -28.16
N ASP A 141 -5.86 13.93 -29.31
CA ASP A 141 -7.20 14.42 -29.63
C ASP A 141 -7.81 13.50 -30.70
N ASP A 142 -9.05 13.02 -30.49
CA ASP A 142 -9.81 12.30 -31.52
C ASP A 142 -10.27 13.30 -32.59
N VAL A 143 -9.86 13.05 -33.84
CA VAL A 143 -10.16 13.88 -35.00
C VAL A 143 -10.84 13.07 -36.11
N THR A 144 -11.43 11.93 -35.76
CA THR A 144 -12.14 11.05 -36.69
C THR A 144 -13.31 11.80 -37.35
N ASP A 145 -13.32 11.86 -38.68
CA ASP A 145 -14.43 12.41 -39.45
C ASP A 145 -15.46 11.32 -39.77
N ALA A 146 -16.73 11.69 -39.95
CA ALA A 146 -17.77 10.75 -40.38
C ALA A 146 -17.48 10.08 -41.73
N ASN A 147 -16.61 10.68 -42.55
CA ASN A 147 -16.18 10.16 -43.84
C ASN A 147 -14.91 9.30 -43.78
N ASP A 148 -14.27 9.17 -42.61
CA ASP A 148 -13.12 8.30 -42.43
C ASP A 148 -13.56 6.82 -42.50
N LEU A 149 -13.22 6.19 -43.62
CA LEU A 149 -13.60 4.81 -43.90
C LEU A 149 -12.42 4.03 -44.48
N LEU A 150 -12.15 2.88 -43.88
CA LEU A 150 -11.30 1.87 -44.49
C LEU A 150 -12.13 1.03 -45.46
N LYS A 151 -11.64 0.82 -46.68
CA LYS A 151 -12.37 0.03 -47.69
C LYS A 151 -12.35 -1.47 -47.43
N ASP A 152 -11.43 -1.96 -46.61
CA ASP A 152 -11.29 -3.37 -46.24
C ASP A 152 -12.40 -3.79 -45.26
N GLU A 153 -13.11 -4.87 -45.57
CA GLU A 153 -14.17 -5.46 -44.75
C GLU A 153 -13.66 -6.24 -43.54
N THR A 154 -12.38 -6.58 -43.52
CA THR A 154 -11.79 -7.50 -42.54
C THR A 154 -10.86 -6.79 -41.55
N ALA A 155 -10.67 -5.49 -41.74
CA ALA A 155 -9.74 -4.69 -40.97
C ALA A 155 -10.37 -3.37 -40.53
N ALA A 156 -9.67 -2.72 -39.61
CA ALA A 156 -9.86 -1.33 -39.22
C ALA A 156 -8.53 -0.58 -39.34
N GLU A 157 -8.58 0.74 -39.41
CA GLU A 157 -7.39 1.60 -39.48
C GLU A 157 -7.34 2.56 -38.29
N LEU A 158 -6.17 2.67 -37.68
CA LEU A 158 -5.82 3.73 -36.74
C LEU A 158 -4.84 4.66 -37.43
N GLU A 159 -5.26 5.90 -37.68
CA GLU A 159 -4.42 6.93 -38.28
C GLU A 159 -3.96 7.90 -37.20
N ILE A 160 -2.65 8.02 -37.00
CA ILE A 160 -2.03 8.96 -36.08
C ILE A 160 -1.37 10.06 -36.89
N THR A 161 -1.80 11.31 -36.66
CA THR A 161 -1.22 12.50 -37.30
C THR A 161 -0.44 13.30 -36.25
N THR A 162 0.82 13.62 -36.54
CA THR A 162 1.66 14.37 -35.60
C THR A 162 2.77 15.17 -36.29
N ASN A 163 3.21 16.24 -35.64
CA ASN A 163 4.47 16.94 -35.96
C ASN A 163 5.60 16.61 -34.97
N ILE A 164 5.39 15.68 -34.03
CA ILE A 164 6.38 15.27 -33.04
C ILE A 164 7.37 14.29 -33.70
N PRO A 165 8.68 14.62 -33.73
CA PRO A 165 9.68 13.72 -34.30
C PRO A 165 9.79 12.42 -33.50
N GLY A 166 9.90 11.29 -34.21
CA GLY A 166 10.20 10.00 -33.59
C GLY A 166 9.07 9.42 -32.73
N LEU A 167 7.81 9.84 -32.95
CA LEU A 167 6.65 9.21 -32.31
C LEU A 167 6.59 7.71 -32.69
N GLN A 168 6.48 6.86 -31.69
CA GLN A 168 6.44 5.40 -31.77
C GLN A 168 5.05 4.89 -31.41
N LEU A 169 4.62 3.86 -32.13
CA LEU A 169 3.43 3.08 -31.82
C LEU A 169 3.90 1.67 -31.42
N VAL A 170 3.58 1.25 -30.21
CA VAL A 170 3.83 -0.11 -29.72
C VAL A 170 2.49 -0.82 -29.59
N TYR A 171 2.41 -2.01 -30.16
CA TYR A 171 1.20 -2.82 -30.24
C TYR A 171 1.55 -4.31 -30.21
N ALA A 172 0.59 -5.14 -29.82
CA ALA A 172 0.78 -6.58 -29.74
C ALA A 172 1.10 -7.20 -31.12
N PRO A 173 2.20 -7.97 -31.28
CA PRO A 173 2.54 -8.64 -32.54
C PRO A 173 1.43 -9.56 -33.07
N GLU A 174 0.62 -10.13 -32.18
CA GLU A 174 -0.52 -11.01 -32.43
C GLU A 174 -1.64 -10.32 -33.23
N LEU A 175 -1.69 -8.98 -33.21
CA LEU A 175 -2.59 -8.23 -34.09
C LEU A 175 -2.25 -8.41 -35.57
N GLN A 176 -1.00 -8.78 -35.90
CA GLN A 176 -0.49 -8.85 -37.27
C GLN A 176 -0.74 -7.54 -38.04
N ALA A 177 -0.76 -6.43 -37.32
CA ALA A 177 -1.10 -5.13 -37.86
C ALA A 177 0.02 -4.60 -38.76
N LYS A 178 -0.37 -3.90 -39.82
CA LYS A 178 0.56 -3.30 -40.77
C LYS A 178 0.73 -1.82 -40.50
N LEU A 179 1.93 -1.43 -40.10
CA LEU A 179 2.29 -0.04 -39.87
C LEU A 179 2.88 0.59 -41.14
N THR A 180 2.39 1.76 -41.51
CA THR A 180 2.96 2.58 -42.59
C THR A 180 3.02 4.04 -42.16
N THR A 181 4.12 4.72 -42.48
CA THR A 181 4.28 6.14 -42.16
C THR A 181 4.58 6.91 -43.43
N ARG A 182 3.92 8.05 -43.60
CA ARG A 182 4.09 8.97 -44.72
C ARG A 182 4.15 10.41 -44.23
N VAL A 183 4.80 11.27 -45.01
CA VAL A 183 4.74 12.71 -44.79
C VAL A 183 3.42 13.24 -45.35
N SER A 184 2.76 14.13 -44.63
CA SER A 184 1.51 14.75 -45.07
C SER A 184 1.73 15.55 -46.35
N PRO A 185 0.88 15.39 -47.38
CA PRO A 185 0.95 16.21 -48.59
C PRO A 185 0.68 17.70 -48.32
N ALA A 186 -0.08 18.00 -47.27
CA ALA A 186 -0.48 19.37 -46.91
C ALA A 186 0.60 20.10 -46.10
N ASP A 187 1.39 19.39 -45.29
CA ASP A 187 2.49 19.95 -44.49
C ASP A 187 3.63 18.93 -44.37
N ARG A 188 4.82 19.30 -44.86
CA ARG A 188 6.01 18.44 -44.83
C ARG A 188 6.56 18.15 -43.43
N ASN A 189 6.15 18.95 -42.43
CA ASN A 189 6.54 18.76 -41.04
C ASN A 189 5.59 17.83 -40.29
N VAL A 190 4.49 17.41 -40.91
CA VAL A 190 3.50 16.52 -40.33
C VAL A 190 3.69 15.11 -40.90
N THR A 191 3.74 14.14 -40.02
CA THR A 191 3.75 12.71 -40.35
C THR A 191 2.38 12.12 -40.07
N VAL A 192 1.97 11.22 -40.95
CA VAL A 192 0.74 10.43 -40.82
C VAL A 192 1.15 8.97 -40.78
N THR A 193 0.88 8.33 -39.65
CA THR A 193 1.16 6.92 -39.40
C THR A 193 -0.15 6.15 -39.39
N SER A 194 -0.32 5.24 -40.34
CA SER A 194 -1.48 4.36 -40.44
C SER A 194 -1.11 2.97 -39.92
N LEU A 195 -1.84 2.50 -38.91
CA LEU A 195 -1.81 1.14 -38.39
C LEU A 195 -3.08 0.41 -38.82
N VAL A 196 -2.95 -0.48 -39.81
CA VAL A 196 -4.08 -1.30 -40.28
C VAL A 196 -4.14 -2.58 -39.48
N VAL A 197 -5.23 -2.78 -38.74
CA VAL A 197 -5.45 -3.89 -37.80
C VAL A 197 -6.45 -4.89 -38.38
N PRO A 198 -6.01 -6.11 -38.73
CA PRO A 198 -6.91 -7.23 -39.00
C PRO A 198 -7.77 -7.57 -37.77
N LEU A 199 -9.09 -7.67 -37.94
CA LEU A 199 -10.00 -7.86 -36.79
C LEU A 199 -10.12 -9.32 -36.33
N ALA A 200 -9.57 -10.27 -37.08
CA ALA A 200 -9.72 -11.69 -36.80
C ALA A 200 -9.18 -12.09 -35.41
N SER A 201 -8.00 -11.60 -35.01
CA SER A 201 -7.39 -11.89 -33.71
C SER A 201 -8.19 -11.29 -32.56
N ILE A 202 -8.64 -10.05 -32.69
CA ILE A 202 -9.48 -9.36 -31.69
C ILE A 202 -10.80 -10.11 -31.47
N ILE A 203 -11.47 -10.51 -32.56
CA ILE A 203 -12.74 -11.25 -32.50
C ILE A 203 -12.57 -12.60 -31.79
N VAL A 204 -11.50 -13.34 -32.11
CA VAL A 204 -11.21 -14.64 -31.49
C VAL A 204 -10.91 -14.46 -30.00
N ALA A 205 -10.07 -13.50 -29.63
CA ALA A 205 -9.69 -13.23 -28.25
C ALA A 205 -10.91 -12.78 -27.42
N ARG A 206 -11.74 -11.88 -27.95
CA ARG A 206 -12.99 -11.45 -27.28
C ARG A 206 -13.90 -12.64 -26.99
N LYS A 207 -14.11 -13.51 -27.99
CA LYS A 207 -14.94 -14.70 -27.84
C LYS A 207 -14.39 -15.65 -26.78
N GLN A 208 -13.07 -15.82 -26.69
CA GLN A 208 -12.44 -16.65 -25.66
C GLN A 208 -12.64 -16.06 -24.25
N MET A 209 -12.47 -14.74 -24.11
CA MET A 209 -12.73 -14.03 -22.86
C MET A 209 -14.20 -14.18 -22.42
N GLU A 210 -15.16 -13.90 -23.31
CA GLU A 210 -16.59 -14.05 -23.03
C GLU A 210 -16.97 -15.49 -22.65
N GLN A 211 -16.38 -16.49 -23.32
CA GLN A 211 -16.60 -17.90 -23.00
C GLN A 211 -16.04 -18.28 -21.63
N ALA A 212 -14.86 -17.79 -21.26
CA ALA A 212 -14.25 -18.05 -19.97
C ALA A 212 -15.07 -17.40 -18.83
N GLN A 213 -15.51 -16.15 -19.02
CA GLN A 213 -16.40 -15.44 -18.10
C GLN A 213 -17.72 -16.22 -17.90
N THR A 214 -18.38 -16.59 -19.00
CA THR A 214 -19.67 -17.31 -18.94
C THR A 214 -19.52 -18.66 -18.22
N ALA A 215 -18.40 -19.37 -18.44
CA ALA A 215 -18.14 -20.64 -17.79
C ALA A 215 -17.91 -20.49 -16.27
N TYR A 216 -17.19 -19.45 -15.86
CA TYR A 216 -16.99 -19.11 -14.45
C TYR A 216 -18.32 -18.75 -13.78
N ASP A 217 -19.07 -17.79 -14.33
CA ASP A 217 -20.33 -17.31 -13.75
C ASP A 217 -21.39 -18.43 -13.65
N ALA A 218 -21.46 -19.29 -14.67
CA ALA A 218 -22.35 -20.44 -14.66
C ALA A 218 -21.99 -21.46 -13.57
N TRP A 219 -20.69 -21.70 -13.34
CA TRP A 219 -20.23 -22.62 -12.30
C TRP A 219 -20.40 -22.06 -10.89
N MET A 220 -20.04 -20.78 -10.68
CA MET A 220 -20.28 -20.02 -9.45
C MET A 220 -21.76 -20.13 -9.04
N LYS A 221 -22.67 -19.82 -9.97
CA LYS A 221 -24.11 -19.90 -9.74
C LYS A 221 -24.58 -21.31 -9.40
N GLN A 222 -23.99 -22.34 -10.00
CA GLN A 222 -24.31 -23.74 -9.66
C GLN A 222 -23.88 -24.10 -8.23
N LEU A 223 -22.73 -23.60 -7.77
CA LEU A 223 -22.26 -23.82 -6.40
C LEU A 223 -23.15 -23.11 -5.38
N GLU A 224 -23.51 -21.86 -5.63
CA GLU A 224 -24.40 -21.08 -4.76
C GLU A 224 -25.80 -21.71 -4.63
N GLN A 225 -26.31 -22.29 -5.72
CA GLN A 225 -27.67 -22.84 -5.77
C GLN A 225 -27.76 -24.30 -5.33
N ASN A 226 -26.64 -25.03 -5.24
CA ASN A 226 -26.63 -26.44 -4.89
C ASN A 226 -25.69 -26.73 -3.71
N PRO A 227 -26.23 -26.78 -2.48
CA PRO A 227 -25.46 -27.07 -1.26
C PRO A 227 -24.71 -28.42 -1.29
N GLN A 228 -25.17 -29.39 -2.08
CA GLN A 228 -24.47 -30.68 -2.22
C GLN A 228 -23.21 -30.54 -3.07
N LEU A 229 -23.25 -29.74 -4.14
CA LEU A 229 -22.06 -29.45 -4.96
C LEU A 229 -21.05 -28.60 -4.19
N ALA A 230 -21.52 -27.61 -3.43
CA ALA A 230 -20.67 -26.76 -2.59
C ALA A 230 -20.01 -27.50 -1.42
N GLY A 231 -20.54 -28.67 -1.03
CA GLY A 231 -19.97 -29.50 0.05
C GLY A 231 -18.74 -30.31 -0.36
N GLU A 232 -18.34 -30.29 -1.63
CA GLU A 232 -17.17 -31.01 -2.14
C GLU A 232 -16.04 -30.04 -2.53
N ASP A 233 -14.90 -30.11 -1.84
CA ASP A 233 -13.73 -29.23 -2.07
C ASP A 233 -13.28 -29.18 -3.55
N LYS A 234 -13.35 -30.32 -4.25
CA LYS A 234 -12.99 -30.42 -5.68
C LYS A 234 -13.80 -29.47 -6.58
N ASN A 235 -15.03 -29.14 -6.20
CA ASN A 235 -15.86 -28.23 -6.99
C ASN A 235 -15.45 -26.76 -6.80
N TRP A 236 -14.87 -26.42 -5.65
CA TRP A 236 -14.21 -25.13 -5.41
C TRP A 236 -12.86 -25.06 -6.13
N GLU A 237 -12.04 -26.11 -6.10
CA GLU A 237 -10.79 -26.17 -6.89
C GLU A 237 -11.04 -25.97 -8.39
N LYS A 238 -12.17 -26.48 -8.89
CA LYS A 238 -12.60 -26.26 -10.28
C LYS A 238 -13.01 -24.80 -10.53
N LEU A 239 -13.65 -24.14 -9.55
CA LEU A 239 -13.97 -22.72 -9.64
C LEU A 239 -12.68 -21.89 -9.71
N ASP A 240 -11.69 -22.18 -8.87
CA ASP A 240 -10.37 -21.52 -8.89
C ASP A 240 -9.69 -21.69 -10.25
N THR A 241 -9.78 -22.89 -10.84
CA THR A 241 -9.24 -23.14 -12.19
C THR A 241 -9.95 -22.32 -13.27
N LEU A 242 -11.27 -22.15 -13.15
CA LEU A 242 -12.06 -21.33 -14.07
C LEU A 242 -11.77 -19.84 -13.89
N GLU A 243 -11.53 -19.40 -12.65
CA GLU A 243 -11.10 -18.04 -12.32
C GLU A 243 -9.75 -17.72 -12.96
N VAL A 244 -8.73 -18.56 -12.75
CA VAL A 244 -7.41 -18.38 -13.39
C VAL A 244 -7.53 -18.29 -14.91
N ARG A 245 -8.42 -19.09 -15.52
CA ARG A 245 -8.66 -19.05 -16.98
C ARG A 245 -9.39 -17.79 -17.42
N ARG A 246 -10.39 -17.33 -16.66
CA ARG A 246 -11.11 -16.07 -16.89
C ARG A 246 -10.14 -14.90 -16.85
N ASP A 247 -9.31 -14.84 -15.82
CA ASP A 247 -8.36 -13.77 -15.60
C ASP A 247 -7.29 -13.75 -16.69
N ALA A 248 -6.71 -14.91 -17.02
CA ALA A 248 -5.74 -15.02 -18.11
C ALA A 248 -6.33 -14.59 -19.47
N ALA A 249 -7.58 -14.96 -19.78
CA ALA A 249 -8.24 -14.57 -21.01
C ALA A 249 -8.57 -13.07 -21.06
N SER A 250 -8.93 -12.48 -19.92
CA SER A 250 -9.18 -11.04 -19.78
C SER A 250 -7.89 -10.24 -19.96
N VAL A 251 -6.79 -10.64 -19.30
CA VAL A 251 -5.47 -10.00 -19.43
C VAL A 251 -4.99 -10.08 -20.88
N TYR A 252 -5.03 -11.27 -21.49
CA TYR A 252 -4.63 -11.44 -22.89
C TYR A 252 -5.43 -10.56 -23.85
N TYR A 253 -6.75 -10.48 -23.68
CA TYR A 253 -7.58 -9.61 -24.51
C TYR A 253 -7.22 -8.13 -24.33
N ALA A 254 -7.03 -7.69 -23.08
CA ALA A 254 -6.66 -6.31 -22.76
C ALA A 254 -5.27 -5.93 -23.33
N GLU A 255 -4.28 -6.81 -23.23
CA GLU A 255 -2.95 -6.61 -23.82
C GLU A 255 -3.01 -6.57 -25.36
N LEU A 256 -3.81 -7.46 -25.96
CA LEU A 256 -3.98 -7.52 -27.41
C LEU A 256 -4.60 -6.23 -27.97
N THR A 257 -5.58 -5.65 -27.26
CA THR A 257 -6.30 -4.45 -27.70
C THR A 257 -5.69 -3.15 -27.20
N TYR A 258 -4.48 -3.19 -26.66
CA TYR A 258 -3.77 -2.01 -26.19
C TYR A 258 -2.75 -1.53 -27.23
N VAL A 259 -2.83 -0.25 -27.59
CA VAL A 259 -1.82 0.44 -28.40
C VAL A 259 -1.22 1.57 -27.57
N GLU A 260 0.09 1.56 -27.44
CA GLU A 260 0.85 2.57 -26.73
C GLU A 260 1.49 3.55 -27.71
N ILE A 261 1.43 4.85 -27.39
CA ILE A 261 1.97 5.92 -28.22
C ILE A 261 2.89 6.79 -27.38
N PHE A 262 4.15 6.94 -27.79
CA PHE A 262 5.11 7.80 -27.09
C PHE A 262 6.22 8.31 -28.03
N ALA A 263 6.93 9.35 -27.61
CA ALA A 263 8.17 9.81 -28.21
C ALA A 263 9.26 9.84 -27.14
N GLU A 264 10.50 10.14 -27.55
CA GLU A 264 11.60 10.30 -26.59
C GLU A 264 11.29 11.43 -25.60
N ASN A 265 11.41 11.16 -24.30
CA ASN A 265 11.13 12.11 -23.21
C ASN A 265 9.68 12.65 -23.16
N SER A 266 8.73 11.97 -23.82
CA SER A 266 7.30 12.21 -23.64
C SER A 266 6.69 11.22 -22.67
N ASN A 267 5.45 11.50 -22.26
CA ASN A 267 4.61 10.51 -21.59
C ASN A 267 4.13 9.45 -22.57
N ARG A 268 3.71 8.31 -22.02
CA ARG A 268 3.06 7.23 -22.75
C ARG A 268 1.56 7.47 -22.81
N LEU A 269 0.99 7.56 -24.00
CA LEU A 269 -0.44 7.60 -24.23
C LEU A 269 -0.96 6.19 -24.48
N ALA A 270 -2.14 5.91 -23.95
CA ALA A 270 -2.83 4.63 -24.04
C ALA A 270 -4.03 4.74 -24.97
N LEU A 271 -4.16 3.84 -25.94
CA LEU A 271 -5.32 3.72 -26.80
C LEU A 271 -5.88 2.30 -26.73
N ASP A 272 -7.13 2.18 -26.25
CA ASP A 272 -7.89 0.93 -26.32
C ASP A 272 -8.57 0.83 -27.69
N ILE A 273 -8.28 -0.27 -28.39
CA ILE A 273 -8.79 -0.55 -29.73
C ILE A 273 -9.79 -1.71 -29.72
N SER A 274 -10.27 -2.08 -28.52
CA SER A 274 -11.20 -3.19 -28.32
C SER A 274 -12.53 -2.98 -29.04
N ASP A 275 -12.92 -1.74 -29.35
CA ASP A 275 -14.18 -1.39 -30.00
C ASP A 275 -14.09 -1.23 -31.53
N LEU A 276 -12.93 -1.51 -32.14
CA LEU A 276 -12.78 -1.41 -33.60
C LEU A 276 -13.72 -2.36 -34.35
N LEU A 277 -14.37 -1.81 -35.38
CA LEU A 277 -15.31 -2.53 -36.24
C LEU A 277 -14.80 -2.59 -37.69
N PRO A 278 -15.30 -3.54 -38.50
CA PRO A 278 -15.01 -3.61 -39.93
C PRO A 278 -15.19 -2.27 -40.63
N ARG A 279 -14.27 -1.94 -41.55
CA ARG A 279 -14.31 -0.72 -42.39
C ARG A 279 -14.16 0.60 -41.61
N VAL A 280 -13.97 0.56 -40.30
CA VAL A 280 -13.79 1.79 -39.50
C VAL A 280 -12.35 2.28 -39.62
N LYS A 281 -12.21 3.59 -39.83
CA LYS A 281 -10.96 4.31 -39.63
C LYS A 281 -11.17 5.26 -38.46
N LYS A 282 -10.32 5.18 -37.44
CA LYS A 282 -10.24 6.19 -36.36
C LYS A 282 -8.99 7.02 -36.56
N ALA A 283 -9.12 8.33 -36.48
CA ALA A 283 -8.02 9.27 -36.68
C ALA A 283 -7.76 10.06 -35.40
N TYR A 284 -6.50 10.13 -35.00
CA TYR A 284 -6.06 10.83 -33.80
C TYR A 284 -4.94 11.81 -34.14
N ALA A 285 -5.02 13.01 -33.58
CA ALA A 285 -3.97 14.00 -33.62
C ALA A 285 -3.15 13.92 -32.33
N VAL A 286 -1.86 13.62 -32.44
CA VAL A 286 -0.94 13.62 -31.30
C VAL A 286 -0.12 14.90 -31.33
N LEU A 287 -0.29 15.72 -30.31
CA LEU A 287 0.22 17.09 -30.24
C LEU A 287 1.02 17.29 -28.96
N PRO A 288 2.05 18.17 -28.97
CA PRO A 288 2.66 18.64 -27.74
C PRO A 288 1.60 19.26 -26.83
N LEU A 289 1.60 18.88 -25.56
CA LEU A 289 0.74 19.49 -24.56
C LEU A 289 1.28 20.89 -24.29
N LYS A 290 0.47 21.92 -24.58
CA LYS A 290 0.83 23.30 -24.25
C LYS A 290 0.79 23.46 -22.73
N ILE A 291 1.96 23.54 -22.13
CA ILE A 291 2.12 23.89 -20.72
C ILE A 291 1.74 25.37 -20.59
N THR A 292 0.53 25.65 -20.11
CA THR A 292 0.14 27.00 -19.69
C THR A 292 0.68 27.22 -18.29
N GLU A 293 1.61 28.17 -18.13
CA GLU A 293 1.94 28.69 -16.81
C GLU A 293 0.64 29.13 -16.11
N LYS A 294 0.46 28.75 -14.84
CA LYS A 294 -0.65 29.24 -14.02
C LYS A 294 -0.55 30.76 -13.95
N VAL A 295 -1.38 31.46 -14.73
CA VAL A 295 -1.49 32.92 -14.66
C VAL A 295 -2.48 33.25 -13.56
N PHE A 296 -1.98 33.63 -12.40
CA PHE A 296 -2.83 34.10 -11.31
C PHE A 296 -3.36 35.49 -11.64
N THR A 297 -4.68 35.64 -11.60
CA THR A 297 -5.36 36.92 -11.81
C THR A 297 -5.36 37.80 -10.55
N THR A 298 -5.09 37.22 -9.38
CA THR A 298 -5.07 37.88 -8.07
C THR A 298 -3.84 37.48 -7.27
N GLN A 299 -3.36 38.38 -6.41
CA GLN A 299 -2.22 38.16 -5.51
C GLN A 299 -2.57 37.09 -4.46
N SER A 300 -3.79 37.12 -3.92
CA SER A 300 -4.26 36.09 -2.99
C SER A 300 -4.21 34.68 -3.58
N ALA A 301 -4.55 34.50 -4.87
CA ALA A 301 -4.50 33.19 -5.51
C ALA A 301 -3.07 32.67 -5.68
N ALA A 302 -2.14 33.55 -6.07
CA ALA A 302 -0.72 33.19 -6.18
C ALA A 302 -0.13 32.77 -4.81
N LEU A 303 -0.46 33.49 -3.74
CA LEU A 303 0.00 33.15 -2.39
C LEU A 303 -0.63 31.86 -1.87
N MET A 304 -1.91 31.60 -2.18
CA MET A 304 -2.55 30.34 -1.80
C MET A 304 -1.92 29.12 -2.48
N ASP A 305 -1.55 29.24 -3.77
CA ASP A 305 -0.85 28.17 -4.50
C ASP A 305 0.57 27.95 -3.95
N GLU A 306 1.32 29.02 -3.67
CA GLU A 306 2.64 28.92 -3.03
C GLU A 306 2.56 28.31 -1.62
N ALA A 307 1.55 28.66 -0.84
CA ALA A 307 1.33 28.07 0.47
C ALA A 307 1.00 26.57 0.39
N ALA A 308 0.15 26.17 -0.58
CA ALA A 308 -0.15 24.76 -0.84
C ALA A 308 1.10 23.99 -1.26
N ARG A 309 1.94 24.59 -2.10
CA ARG A 309 3.24 24.03 -2.51
C ARG A 309 4.17 23.80 -1.32
N LEU A 310 4.27 24.75 -0.38
CA LEU A 310 5.05 24.59 0.86
C LEU A 310 4.44 23.53 1.78
N PHE A 311 3.12 23.45 1.85
CA PHE A 311 2.41 22.43 2.64
C PHE A 311 2.72 21.02 2.12
N ALA A 312 2.66 20.83 0.81
CA ALA A 312 3.05 19.59 0.12
C ALA A 312 4.50 19.17 0.45
N GLN A 313 5.42 20.13 0.58
CA GLN A 313 6.81 19.88 1.00
C GLN A 313 6.96 19.58 2.50
N ARG A 314 5.85 19.48 3.25
CA ARG A 314 5.81 19.34 4.71
C ARG A 314 6.41 20.54 5.46
N LYS A 315 6.53 21.69 4.80
CA LYS A 315 7.00 22.95 5.41
C LYS A 315 5.83 23.71 6.04
N TYR A 316 5.12 23.06 6.96
CA TYR A 316 3.83 23.53 7.48
C TYR A 316 3.89 24.93 8.10
N GLN A 317 4.99 25.28 8.77
CA GLN A 317 5.17 26.60 9.38
C GLN A 317 5.39 27.71 8.34
N GLU A 318 6.12 27.41 7.26
CA GLU A 318 6.31 28.33 6.14
C GLU A 318 4.99 28.49 5.37
N ALA A 319 4.29 27.39 5.08
CA ALA A 319 2.98 27.37 4.43
C ALA A 319 1.95 28.22 5.21
N LYS A 320 1.84 28.02 6.53
CA LYS A 320 0.98 28.83 7.40
C LYS A 320 1.27 30.33 7.27
N THR A 321 2.54 30.69 7.22
CA THR A 321 2.97 32.09 7.09
C THR A 321 2.48 32.70 5.79
N VAL A 322 2.60 31.96 4.68
CA VAL A 322 2.14 32.41 3.36
C VAL A 322 0.61 32.45 3.27
N TYR A 323 -0.11 31.49 3.88
CA TYR A 323 -1.58 31.57 3.98
C TYR A 323 -2.05 32.80 4.78
N ILE A 324 -1.37 33.16 5.87
CA ILE A 324 -1.68 34.40 6.60
C ILE A 324 -1.45 35.64 5.73
N GLN A 325 -0.42 35.64 4.88
CA GLN A 325 -0.20 36.73 3.91
C GLN A 325 -1.34 36.79 2.89
N ALA A 326 -1.78 35.65 2.36
CA ALA A 326 -2.92 35.57 1.44
C ALA A 326 -4.22 36.10 2.10
N GLN A 327 -4.41 35.88 3.40
CA GLN A 327 -5.56 36.36 4.16
C GLN A 327 -5.61 37.90 4.25
N GLN A 328 -4.44 38.55 4.18
CA GLN A 328 -4.30 40.00 4.28
C GLN A 328 -4.45 40.71 2.91
N CYS A 329 -4.53 39.95 1.81
CA CYS A 329 -4.71 40.52 0.48
C CYS A 329 -6.10 41.10 0.28
N ALA A 330 -6.17 42.28 -0.34
CA ALA A 330 -7.43 42.99 -0.58
C ALA A 330 -8.32 42.32 -1.65
N ASP A 331 -7.75 41.46 -2.49
CA ASP A 331 -8.42 40.75 -3.58
C ASP A 331 -8.92 39.35 -3.18
N LEU A 332 -8.92 39.03 -1.88
CA LEU A 332 -9.41 37.75 -1.35
C LEU A 332 -10.94 37.64 -1.53
N SER A 333 -11.36 36.69 -2.36
CA SER A 333 -12.79 36.41 -2.54
C SER A 333 -13.40 35.65 -1.36
N PRO A 334 -14.73 35.76 -1.11
CA PRO A 334 -15.40 35.00 -0.05
C PRO A 334 -15.22 33.49 -0.15
N LYS A 335 -15.18 32.94 -1.38
CA LYS A 335 -14.96 31.50 -1.61
C LYS A 335 -13.54 31.09 -1.21
N MET A 336 -12.54 31.88 -1.60
CA MET A 336 -11.14 31.63 -1.23
C MET A 336 -10.91 31.73 0.27
N LYS A 337 -11.64 32.62 0.96
CA LYS A 337 -11.56 32.77 2.41
C LYS A 337 -11.89 31.47 3.13
N THR A 338 -12.96 30.77 2.75
CA THR A 338 -13.33 29.47 3.35
C THR A 338 -12.24 28.43 3.13
N THR A 339 -11.73 28.30 1.91
CA THR A 339 -10.62 27.37 1.59
C THR A 339 -9.36 27.70 2.39
N LEU A 340 -9.02 28.99 2.51
CA LEU A 340 -7.86 29.47 3.26
C LEU A 340 -7.98 29.16 4.76
N GLU A 341 -9.16 29.37 5.36
CA GLU A 341 -9.40 29.06 6.77
C GLU A 341 -9.25 27.55 7.05
N SER A 342 -9.77 26.70 6.15
CA SER A 342 -9.57 25.24 6.22
C SER A 342 -8.09 24.87 6.10
N ALA A 343 -7.37 25.45 5.14
CA ALA A 343 -5.95 25.17 4.94
C ALA A 343 -5.08 25.63 6.14
N LEU A 344 -5.42 26.75 6.78
CA LEU A 344 -4.76 27.19 8.01
C LEU A 344 -5.00 26.20 9.16
N ALA A 345 -6.21 25.69 9.32
CA ALA A 345 -6.53 24.69 10.35
C ALA A 345 -5.78 23.37 10.12
N GLN A 346 -5.64 22.95 8.86
CA GLN A 346 -4.81 21.79 8.50
C GLN A 346 -3.32 22.04 8.79
N CYS A 347 -2.80 23.24 8.49
CA CYS A 347 -1.43 23.62 8.86
C CYS A 347 -1.22 23.54 10.37
N ASP A 348 -2.14 24.06 11.17
CA ASP A 348 -2.06 24.05 12.63
C ASP A 348 -2.02 22.62 13.18
N SER A 349 -2.90 21.76 12.66
CA SER A 349 -2.94 20.34 13.03
C SER A 349 -1.64 19.63 12.64
N CYS A 350 -1.15 19.84 11.41
CA CYS A 350 0.10 19.24 10.93
C CYS A 350 1.31 19.69 11.75
N ILE A 351 1.41 20.98 12.10
CA ILE A 351 2.51 21.50 12.95
C ILE A 351 2.52 20.78 14.29
N VAL A 352 1.35 20.60 14.92
CA VAL A 352 1.25 19.92 16.23
C VAL A 352 1.67 18.46 16.12
N TYR A 353 1.11 17.71 15.15
CA TYR A 353 1.44 16.29 15.01
C TYR A 353 2.88 16.04 14.55
N ASP A 354 3.46 16.92 13.72
CA ASP A 354 4.88 16.85 13.33
C ASP A 354 5.80 17.07 14.55
N GLN A 355 5.46 18.02 15.42
CA GLN A 355 6.20 18.22 16.68
C GLN A 355 6.06 17.04 17.63
N LEU A 356 4.84 16.53 17.84
CA LEU A 356 4.57 15.42 18.76
C LEU A 356 5.23 14.12 18.28
N SER A 357 5.12 13.80 16.98
CA SER A 357 5.80 12.64 16.39
C SER A 357 7.32 12.78 16.48
N GLY A 358 7.87 13.97 16.21
CA GLY A 358 9.30 14.25 16.36
C GLY A 358 9.80 14.11 17.79
N GLN A 359 9.01 14.52 18.80
CA GLN A 359 9.33 14.34 20.21
C GLN A 359 9.29 12.86 20.62
N ALA A 360 8.23 12.14 20.26
CA ALA A 360 8.09 10.72 20.55
C ALA A 360 9.23 9.90 19.92
N LEU A 361 9.57 10.18 18.66
CA LEU A 361 10.68 9.53 17.96
C LEU A 361 12.04 9.83 18.61
N LYS A 362 12.26 11.06 19.10
CA LYS A 362 13.48 11.40 19.85
C LYS A 362 13.61 10.56 21.12
N GLU A 363 12.51 10.34 21.85
CA GLU A 363 12.52 9.46 23.01
C GLU A 363 12.84 8.00 22.64
N VAL A 364 12.24 7.46 21.57
CA VAL A 364 12.60 6.12 21.05
C VAL A 364 14.10 6.03 20.73
N LEU A 365 14.66 7.03 20.04
CA LEU A 365 16.08 7.05 19.68
C LEU A 365 17.02 7.27 20.88
N ARG A 366 16.56 7.99 21.90
CA ARG A 366 17.30 8.17 23.16
C ARG A 366 17.35 6.85 23.92
N MET A 367 16.20 6.20 24.09
CA MET A 367 16.04 4.90 24.75
C MET A 367 16.90 3.81 24.10
N LYS A 368 16.92 3.75 22.76
CA LYS A 368 17.77 2.82 22.02
C LYS A 368 19.27 3.08 22.23
N ARG A 369 19.67 4.33 22.41
CA ARG A 369 21.07 4.72 22.65
C ARG A 369 21.53 4.44 24.08
N GLU A 370 20.67 4.67 25.05
CA GLU A 370 20.99 4.47 26.47
C GLU A 370 20.96 2.99 26.87
N GLY A 371 20.23 2.14 26.13
CA GLY A 371 20.24 0.69 26.30
C GLY A 371 19.65 0.19 27.63
N ASN A 372 19.02 1.07 28.40
CA ASN A 372 18.47 0.84 29.74
C ASN A 372 16.95 1.09 29.82
N ALA A 373 16.33 1.49 28.71
CA ALA A 373 14.92 1.81 28.66
C ALA A 373 14.06 0.56 28.83
N SER A 374 12.95 0.68 29.55
CA SER A 374 12.00 -0.42 29.65
C SER A 374 11.32 -0.65 28.31
N GLN A 375 11.08 -1.92 27.96
CA GLN A 375 10.36 -2.28 26.72
C GLN A 375 8.95 -1.68 26.66
N GLN A 376 8.32 -1.45 27.82
CA GLN A 376 7.02 -0.78 27.94
C GLN A 376 7.10 0.71 27.55
N GLU A 377 8.13 1.42 28.00
CA GLU A 377 8.35 2.82 27.60
C GLU A 377 8.67 2.91 26.11
N LEU A 378 9.51 2.01 25.60
CA LEU A 378 9.82 1.94 24.17
C LEU A 378 8.55 1.70 23.34
N ALA A 379 7.71 0.74 23.74
CA ALA A 379 6.46 0.43 23.05
C ALA A 379 5.48 1.62 23.09
N LYS A 380 5.33 2.27 24.24
CA LYS A 380 4.50 3.47 24.39
C LYS A 380 4.91 4.56 23.40
N TRP A 381 6.21 4.89 23.33
CA TRP A 381 6.69 5.95 22.46
C TRP A 381 6.68 5.56 20.98
N ALA A 382 6.94 4.30 20.64
CA ALA A 382 6.82 3.81 19.27
C ALA A 382 5.37 3.83 18.78
N SER A 383 4.41 3.36 19.60
CA SER A 383 2.97 3.42 19.27
C SER A 383 2.47 4.85 19.16
N ALA A 384 2.87 5.76 20.07
CA ALA A 384 2.53 7.17 19.95
C ALA A 384 3.12 7.81 18.69
N THR A 385 4.35 7.43 18.31
CA THR A 385 4.98 7.88 17.06
C THR A 385 4.15 7.43 15.84
N ILE A 386 3.71 6.17 15.82
CA ILE A 386 2.84 5.63 14.76
C ILE A 386 1.54 6.43 14.67
N GLU A 387 0.85 6.62 15.79
CA GLU A 387 -0.43 7.33 15.85
C GLU A 387 -0.32 8.76 15.31
N TYR A 388 0.69 9.52 15.75
CA TYR A 388 0.88 10.90 15.28
C TYR A 388 1.27 10.96 13.80
N ILE A 389 2.07 10.01 13.31
CA ILE A 389 2.43 9.95 11.89
C ILE A 389 1.22 9.52 11.03
N GLN A 390 0.33 8.67 11.55
CA GLN A 390 -0.92 8.32 10.87
C GLN A 390 -1.81 9.56 10.72
N MET A 391 -1.91 10.40 11.76
CA MET A 391 -2.64 11.68 11.64
C MET A 391 -2.05 12.58 10.55
N LEU A 392 -0.71 12.67 10.45
CA LEU A 392 -0.05 13.39 9.36
C LEU A 392 -0.31 12.77 7.99
N THR A 393 -0.34 11.45 7.90
CA THR A 393 -0.59 10.72 6.65
C THR A 393 -2.00 10.97 6.13
N ASN A 394 -2.98 11.12 7.02
CA ASN A 394 -4.35 11.42 6.61
C ASN A 394 -4.47 12.82 5.97
N MET A 395 -3.74 13.81 6.50
CA MET A 395 -3.79 15.20 6.00
C MET A 395 -2.82 15.48 4.85
N ASN A 396 -1.65 14.83 4.84
CA ASN A 396 -0.64 14.96 3.79
C ASN A 396 0.00 13.58 3.50
N PRO A 397 -0.70 12.72 2.73
CA PRO A 397 -0.24 11.39 2.40
C PRO A 397 1.12 11.42 1.71
N SER A 398 2.10 10.68 2.22
CA SER A 398 3.41 10.57 1.56
C SER A 398 4.16 9.31 1.97
N VAL A 399 5.02 8.81 1.07
CA VAL A 399 5.91 7.67 1.32
C VAL A 399 6.81 7.91 2.54
N PHE A 400 7.17 9.17 2.80
CA PHE A 400 7.96 9.58 3.95
C PHE A 400 7.34 9.14 5.29
N TYR A 401 6.01 9.21 5.42
CA TYR A 401 5.30 8.82 6.63
C TYR A 401 5.12 7.31 6.73
N SER A 402 4.70 6.64 5.65
CA SER A 402 4.55 5.18 5.60
C SER A 402 5.83 4.45 6.01
N LYS A 403 7.00 4.86 5.46
CA LYS A 403 8.30 4.26 5.81
C LYS A 403 8.61 4.35 7.32
N ARG A 404 8.19 5.43 7.99
CA ARG A 404 8.43 5.60 9.44
C ARG A 404 7.50 4.75 10.28
N ILE A 405 6.24 4.64 9.88
CA ILE A 405 5.28 3.72 10.52
C ILE A 405 5.83 2.31 10.47
N GLU A 406 6.25 1.83 9.28
CA GLU A 406 6.77 0.48 9.09
C GLU A 406 8.00 0.21 9.98
N VAL A 407 8.93 1.16 10.10
CA VAL A 407 10.10 1.02 10.99
C VAL A 407 9.69 0.92 12.46
N MET A 408 8.69 1.71 12.90
CA MET A 408 8.18 1.64 14.27
C MET A 408 7.40 0.35 14.54
N GLU A 409 6.62 -0.13 13.57
CA GLU A 409 5.88 -1.40 13.65
C GLU A 409 6.84 -2.59 13.73
N LYS A 410 7.89 -2.62 12.90
CA LYS A 410 8.97 -3.61 13.00
C LYS A 410 9.64 -3.56 14.36
N LEU A 411 9.96 -2.36 14.87
CA LEU A 411 10.53 -2.19 16.19
C LEU A 411 9.63 -2.77 17.30
N LEU A 412 8.32 -2.61 17.19
CA LEU A 412 7.32 -3.17 18.12
C LEU A 412 7.19 -4.70 17.98
N ALA A 413 7.21 -5.22 16.76
CA ALA A 413 7.11 -6.64 16.47
C ALA A 413 8.32 -7.43 16.97
N GLU A 414 9.50 -6.82 16.92
CA GLU A 414 10.76 -7.39 17.43
C GLU A 414 10.85 -7.38 18.97
N GLN A 415 9.92 -6.73 19.69
CA GLN A 415 9.94 -6.75 21.16
C GLN A 415 9.42 -8.10 21.71
N PRO A 416 10.19 -8.80 22.56
CA PRO A 416 9.72 -10.03 23.19
C PRO A 416 8.55 -9.77 24.16
N LEU A 417 7.68 -10.76 24.33
CA LEU A 417 6.67 -10.80 25.39
C LEU A 417 7.29 -11.45 26.64
N TYR A 418 7.58 -10.66 27.66
CA TYR A 418 8.05 -11.18 28.94
C TYR A 418 6.89 -11.80 29.71
N MET A 419 7.04 -13.04 30.16
CA MET A 419 6.04 -13.73 30.96
C MET A 419 6.65 -14.27 32.27
N LYS A 420 6.00 -13.94 33.38
CA LYS A 420 6.34 -14.45 34.71
C LYS A 420 5.24 -15.34 35.23
N PHE A 421 5.60 -16.57 35.58
CA PHE A 421 4.72 -17.49 36.27
C PHE A 421 5.05 -17.52 37.76
N THR A 422 4.03 -17.51 38.59
CA THR A 422 4.15 -17.83 40.02
C THR A 422 3.28 -19.05 40.30
N ILE A 423 3.94 -20.16 40.62
CA ILE A 423 3.33 -21.48 40.74
C ILE A 423 3.20 -21.81 42.23
N VAL A 424 1.96 -22.07 42.65
CA VAL A 424 1.62 -22.30 44.06
C VAL A 424 0.72 -23.53 44.20
N GLU A 425 0.82 -24.17 45.36
CA GLU A 425 -0.09 -25.26 45.71
C GLU A 425 -1.52 -24.75 45.84
N TRP A 426 -2.48 -25.54 45.37
CA TRP A 426 -3.89 -25.35 45.67
C TRP A 426 -4.39 -26.50 46.54
N LYS A 427 -4.65 -26.19 47.82
CA LYS A 427 -5.26 -27.08 48.80
C LYS A 427 -6.77 -26.86 48.77
N THR A 428 -7.55 -27.84 49.23
CA THR A 428 -9.00 -27.96 49.02
C THR A 428 -9.83 -26.67 49.09
N LEU A 429 -9.46 -25.69 49.93
CA LEU A 429 -10.12 -24.37 50.01
C LEU A 429 -9.15 -23.18 50.16
N ARG A 430 -7.83 -23.38 50.02
CA ARG A 430 -6.85 -22.30 50.20
C ARG A 430 -5.58 -22.50 49.38
N GLU A 431 -4.95 -21.38 49.05
CA GLU A 431 -3.61 -21.37 48.48
C GLU A 431 -2.61 -21.92 49.51
N GLY A 432 -1.71 -22.80 49.05
CA GLY A 432 -0.64 -23.38 49.84
C GLY A 432 0.70 -22.72 49.56
N ASN A 433 1.78 -23.47 49.71
CA ASN A 433 3.13 -22.93 49.59
C ASN A 433 3.51 -22.73 48.10
N PRO A 434 4.51 -21.88 47.81
CA PRO A 434 5.16 -21.86 46.50
C PRO A 434 5.70 -23.23 46.12
N MET A 435 5.65 -23.56 44.83
CA MET A 435 6.08 -24.86 44.29
C MET A 435 7.40 -24.75 43.53
N PRO A 436 8.54 -25.10 44.15
CA PRO A 436 9.83 -25.16 43.46
C PRO A 436 9.98 -26.41 42.59
N GLY A 437 10.86 -26.36 41.59
CA GLY A 437 11.21 -27.51 40.76
C GLY A 437 10.14 -27.94 39.77
N VAL A 438 9.18 -27.06 39.44
CA VAL A 438 8.17 -27.30 38.41
C VAL A 438 8.77 -26.96 37.06
N GLU A 439 8.83 -27.93 36.16
CA GLU A 439 9.29 -27.70 34.79
C GLU A 439 8.20 -27.07 33.95
N VAL A 440 8.58 -26.08 33.14
CA VAL A 440 7.67 -25.35 32.26
C VAL A 440 8.07 -25.56 30.82
N TRP A 441 7.13 -26.09 30.03
CA TRP A 441 7.36 -26.51 28.65
C TRP A 441 6.36 -25.85 27.71
N ALA A 442 6.84 -25.16 26.67
CA ALA A 442 6.02 -24.67 25.56
C ALA A 442 5.70 -25.78 24.57
N TYR A 443 4.51 -25.74 23.98
CA TYR A 443 4.08 -26.63 22.91
C TYR A 443 3.74 -25.86 21.63
N TYR A 444 4.42 -26.18 20.53
CA TYR A 444 4.29 -25.53 19.22
C TYR A 444 3.60 -26.40 18.16
N GLY A 445 3.25 -27.65 18.49
CA GLY A 445 2.59 -28.54 17.55
C GLY A 445 1.15 -28.13 17.23
N LYS A 446 0.62 -28.63 16.10
CA LYS A 446 -0.72 -28.28 15.59
C LYS A 446 -1.84 -29.24 16.03
N GLY A 447 -1.49 -30.33 16.71
CA GLY A 447 -2.43 -31.39 17.09
C GLY A 447 -3.17 -31.12 18.41
N ARG A 448 -4.42 -31.60 18.53
CA ARG A 448 -5.15 -31.57 19.80
C ARG A 448 -4.53 -32.54 20.81
N LEU A 449 -4.13 -32.02 21.96
CA LEU A 449 -3.53 -32.78 23.06
C LEU A 449 -4.61 -33.45 23.92
N SER A 450 -4.55 -34.78 24.09
CA SER A 450 -5.46 -35.52 24.97
C SER A 450 -4.89 -35.64 26.38
N LEU A 451 -5.73 -35.48 27.41
CA LEU A 451 -5.37 -35.72 28.82
C LEU A 451 -4.76 -37.11 29.07
N SER A 452 -5.09 -38.10 28.23
CA SER A 452 -4.52 -39.45 28.34
C SER A 452 -3.04 -39.53 27.91
N SER A 453 -2.56 -38.57 27.12
CA SER A 453 -1.19 -38.54 26.59
C SER A 453 -0.19 -37.94 27.58
N TYR A 454 -0.63 -37.02 28.45
CA TYR A 454 0.21 -36.36 29.46
C TYR A 454 -0.28 -36.59 30.91
N GLY A 455 -1.16 -37.57 31.14
CA GLY A 455 -1.74 -37.84 32.47
C GLY A 455 -0.76 -38.34 33.55
N SER A 456 0.50 -38.63 33.18
CA SER A 456 1.59 -38.90 34.11
C SER A 456 2.91 -38.39 33.56
N GLU A 457 3.84 -38.07 34.44
CA GLU A 457 5.19 -37.59 34.10
C GLU A 457 5.91 -38.51 33.11
N ARG A 458 5.91 -39.82 33.37
CA ARG A 458 6.53 -40.81 32.47
C ARG A 458 5.93 -40.80 31.06
N LYS A 459 4.62 -40.56 30.94
CA LYS A 459 3.95 -40.48 29.63
C LYS A 459 4.26 -39.16 28.93
N PHE A 460 4.29 -38.08 29.68
CA PHE A 460 4.62 -36.74 29.18
C PHE A 460 6.05 -36.65 28.64
N HIS A 461 7.05 -37.11 29.40
CA HIS A 461 8.45 -37.14 28.93
C HIS A 461 8.63 -38.02 27.69
N LYS A 462 7.99 -39.19 27.65
CA LYS A 462 7.98 -40.05 26.46
C LYS A 462 7.32 -39.38 25.25
N GLN A 463 6.35 -38.50 25.46
CA GLN A 463 5.72 -37.70 24.41
C GLN A 463 6.67 -36.61 23.90
N ILE A 464 7.38 -35.91 24.79
CA ILE A 464 8.41 -34.93 24.43
C ILE A 464 9.52 -35.60 23.62
N GLU A 465 10.08 -36.71 24.10
CA GLU A 465 11.15 -37.45 23.41
C GLU A 465 10.77 -37.85 21.98
N ARG A 466 9.51 -38.19 21.74
CA ARG A 466 9.01 -38.60 20.42
C ARG A 466 8.78 -37.43 19.47
N ASN A 467 8.45 -36.26 20.02
CA ASN A 467 8.03 -35.08 19.26
C ASN A 467 8.86 -33.84 19.63
N ILE A 468 10.16 -34.00 19.87
CA ILE A 468 11.01 -32.97 20.50
C ILE A 468 10.97 -31.61 19.76
N GLN A 469 10.76 -31.62 18.44
CA GLN A 469 10.66 -30.41 17.62
C GLN A 469 9.42 -29.56 17.93
N GLU A 470 8.39 -30.14 18.58
CA GLU A 470 7.16 -29.45 18.97
C GLU A 470 7.23 -28.91 20.40
N TYR A 471 8.28 -29.18 21.17
CA TYR A 471 8.39 -28.84 22.58
C TYR A 471 9.67 -28.07 22.88
N GLU A 472 9.55 -27.04 23.72
CA GLU A 472 10.69 -26.26 24.21
C GLU A 472 10.59 -26.11 25.73
N GLN A 473 11.68 -26.40 26.44
CA GLN A 473 11.73 -26.17 27.88
C GLN A 473 12.02 -24.68 28.13
N LEU A 474 11.05 -23.99 28.72
CA LEU A 474 11.17 -22.56 29.02
C LEU A 474 11.95 -22.32 30.31
N GLY A 475 11.88 -23.26 31.26
CA GLY A 475 12.64 -23.19 32.51
C GLY A 475 12.09 -24.10 33.61
N ILE A 476 12.65 -23.94 34.81
CA ILE A 476 12.28 -24.67 36.03
C ILE A 476 12.02 -23.65 37.13
N SER A 477 10.94 -23.81 37.89
CA SER A 477 10.59 -22.86 38.94
C SER A 477 11.58 -22.85 40.10
N ASP A 478 11.90 -21.64 40.59
CA ASP A 478 12.81 -21.41 41.71
C ASP A 478 12.21 -21.73 43.08
N VAL A 479 12.94 -21.45 44.17
CA VAL A 479 12.48 -21.64 45.56
C VAL A 479 11.17 -20.91 45.92
N ASN A 480 10.83 -19.86 45.17
CA ASN A 480 9.61 -19.07 45.31
C ASN A 480 8.51 -19.51 44.32
N GLY A 481 8.71 -20.63 43.62
CA GLY A 481 7.81 -21.12 42.58
C GLY A 481 7.73 -20.19 41.37
N MET A 482 8.76 -19.38 41.12
CA MET A 482 8.79 -18.42 40.03
C MET A 482 9.58 -18.95 38.83
N VAL A 483 9.07 -18.70 37.63
CA VAL A 483 9.82 -18.86 36.38
C VAL A 483 9.52 -17.68 35.46
N GLU A 484 10.54 -17.18 34.78
CA GLU A 484 10.51 -15.99 33.95
C GLU A 484 11.17 -16.29 32.61
N PHE A 485 10.56 -15.88 31.50
CA PHE A 485 11.08 -16.09 30.15
C PHE A 485 10.44 -15.13 29.16
N ASP A 486 11.07 -15.02 27.99
CA ASP A 486 10.68 -14.14 26.90
C ASP A 486 10.13 -14.95 25.73
N PHE A 487 8.96 -14.56 25.21
CA PHE A 487 8.39 -15.14 23.99
C PHE A 487 8.60 -14.23 22.78
N ASP A 488 8.91 -14.84 21.64
CA ASP A 488 8.74 -14.21 20.34
C ASP A 488 7.24 -14.13 20.01
N ARG A 489 6.74 -12.90 19.81
CA ARG A 489 5.32 -12.64 19.52
C ARG A 489 4.89 -13.12 18.15
N THR A 490 5.83 -13.24 17.22
CA THR A 490 5.58 -13.77 15.88
C THR A 490 5.46 -15.30 15.88
N LYS A 491 5.89 -15.94 16.97
CA LYS A 491 5.93 -17.40 17.14
C LYS A 491 5.49 -17.81 18.54
N LEU A 492 4.23 -17.55 18.89
CA LEU A 492 3.68 -17.98 20.17
C LEU A 492 3.31 -19.48 20.16
N PRO A 493 3.53 -20.21 21.28
CA PRO A 493 3.11 -21.62 21.38
C PRO A 493 1.58 -21.75 21.40
N GLN A 494 1.06 -22.97 21.16
CA GLN A 494 -0.36 -23.25 21.39
C GLN A 494 -0.72 -23.25 22.89
N GLY A 495 0.22 -23.67 23.73
CA GLY A 495 0.02 -23.69 25.17
C GLY A 495 1.28 -24.08 25.94
N ILE A 496 1.15 -24.07 27.26
CA ILE A 496 2.24 -24.31 28.20
C ILE A 496 1.85 -25.44 29.16
N PHE A 497 2.78 -26.36 29.35
CA PHE A 497 2.72 -27.42 30.34
C PHE A 497 3.52 -27.05 31.59
N PHE A 498 2.95 -27.36 32.75
CA PHE A 498 3.58 -27.23 34.06
C PHE A 498 3.68 -28.63 34.66
N CYS A 499 4.90 -29.18 34.66
CA CYS A 499 5.19 -30.53 35.13
C CYS A 499 5.78 -30.46 36.54
N PRO A 500 5.07 -30.94 37.58
CA PRO A 500 5.57 -30.91 38.94
C PRO A 500 6.75 -31.88 39.12
N PRO A 501 7.61 -31.67 40.13
CA PRO A 501 8.77 -32.53 40.37
C PRO A 501 8.38 -33.97 40.72
N ASN A 502 9.30 -34.89 40.41
CA ASN A 502 9.16 -36.33 40.63
C ASN A 502 8.65 -36.67 42.04
N GLY A 503 7.60 -37.50 42.12
CA GLY A 503 7.00 -37.94 43.39
C GLY A 503 6.02 -36.95 44.03
N SER A 504 5.75 -35.80 43.41
CA SER A 504 4.71 -34.87 43.85
C SER A 504 3.30 -35.49 43.74
N LYS A 505 2.41 -35.10 44.68
CA LYS A 505 0.98 -35.45 44.63
C LYS A 505 0.16 -34.55 43.69
N SER A 506 0.82 -33.59 43.04
CA SER A 506 0.20 -32.67 42.07
C SER A 506 0.19 -33.28 40.67
N LYS A 507 -0.81 -32.94 39.86
CA LYS A 507 -0.90 -33.39 38.46
C LYS A 507 -0.28 -32.37 37.50
N ILE A 508 0.18 -32.84 36.34
CA ILE A 508 0.60 -31.98 35.23
C ILE A 508 -0.57 -31.09 34.82
N CYS A 509 -0.28 -29.81 34.62
CA CYS A 509 -1.25 -28.80 34.23
C CYS A 509 -0.92 -28.31 32.82
N TYR A 510 -1.91 -28.30 31.92
CA TYR A 510 -1.80 -27.65 30.62
C TYR A 510 -2.69 -26.40 30.59
N ARG A 511 -2.19 -25.32 29.98
CA ARG A 511 -2.95 -24.10 29.71
C ARG A 511 -2.70 -23.66 28.28
N SER A 512 -3.77 -23.38 27.53
CA SER A 512 -3.64 -22.76 26.21
C SER A 512 -3.12 -21.32 26.37
N MET A 513 -2.50 -20.78 25.33
CA MET A 513 -2.10 -19.37 25.34
C MET A 513 -3.30 -18.42 25.48
N GLU A 514 -4.46 -18.81 24.98
CA GLU A 514 -5.71 -18.07 25.16
C GLU A 514 -6.13 -18.01 26.64
N ASP A 515 -6.10 -19.15 27.34
CA ASP A 515 -6.40 -19.21 28.77
C ASP A 515 -5.40 -18.40 29.60
N LEU A 516 -4.12 -18.47 29.26
CA LEU A 516 -3.07 -17.71 29.92
C LEU A 516 -3.25 -16.21 29.72
N ARG A 517 -3.60 -15.76 28.51
CA ARG A 517 -3.91 -14.35 28.22
C ARG A 517 -5.10 -13.84 29.03
N ARG A 518 -6.12 -14.68 29.25
CA ARG A 518 -7.30 -14.31 30.04
C ARG A 518 -7.01 -14.27 31.54
N GLN A 519 -6.14 -15.14 32.04
CA GLN A 519 -5.82 -15.27 33.46
C GLN A 519 -4.63 -14.41 33.90
N SER A 520 -3.85 -13.88 32.96
CA SER A 520 -2.72 -13.02 33.25
C SER A 520 -3.15 -11.63 33.70
N SER A 521 -2.45 -11.07 34.69
CA SER A 521 -2.44 -9.65 34.99
C SER A 521 -1.18 -8.99 34.42
N GLY A 522 -1.18 -7.67 34.29
CA GLY A 522 -0.08 -6.91 33.70
C GLY A 522 -0.48 -6.22 32.40
N ASP A 523 0.51 -5.81 31.62
CA ASP A 523 0.30 -5.05 30.39
C ASP A 523 0.59 -5.87 29.13
N PHE A 524 0.64 -5.20 27.98
CA PHE A 524 0.92 -5.83 26.69
C PHE A 524 2.28 -6.54 26.69
N MET A 525 3.31 -5.96 27.33
CA MET A 525 4.71 -6.38 27.30
C MET A 525 5.09 -7.35 28.42
N LYS A 526 4.54 -7.17 29.62
CA LYS A 526 4.83 -7.98 30.80
C LYS A 526 3.55 -8.58 31.34
N ARG A 527 3.42 -9.90 31.21
CA ARG A 527 2.30 -10.66 31.76
C ARG A 527 2.74 -11.51 32.93
N GLN A 528 1.94 -11.47 33.99
CA GLN A 528 2.12 -12.28 35.19
C GLN A 528 0.96 -13.24 35.31
N VAL A 529 1.26 -14.51 35.53
CA VAL A 529 0.25 -15.55 35.72
C VAL A 529 0.50 -16.23 37.06
N ARG A 530 -0.46 -16.14 37.97
CA ARG A 530 -0.43 -16.92 39.22
C ARG A 530 -1.14 -18.25 39.00
N LEU A 531 -0.36 -19.31 38.80
CA LEU A 531 -0.88 -20.65 38.53
C LEU A 531 -1.07 -21.43 39.83
N LYS A 532 -2.30 -21.90 40.04
CA LYS A 532 -2.71 -22.72 41.18
C LYS A 532 -2.76 -24.19 40.75
N MET A 533 -1.85 -25.02 41.29
CA MET A 533 -1.79 -26.45 40.98
C MET A 533 -2.37 -27.29 42.12
N PHE A 534 -3.42 -28.04 41.84
CA PHE A 534 -4.09 -28.87 42.85
C PHE A 534 -3.14 -29.96 43.37
N THR A 535 -3.03 -30.03 44.70
CA THR A 535 -2.18 -31.00 45.41
C THR A 535 -3.06 -31.79 46.38
N LYS A 536 -3.03 -33.12 46.27
CA LYS A 536 -3.84 -34.03 47.11
C LYS A 536 -3.28 -34.25 48.51
#